data_AF-A0A1M6UE02-F1
#
_entry.id   AF-A0A1M6UE02-F1
#
_cell.length_a   1.000
_cell.length_b   1.000
_cell.length_c   1.000
_cell.angle_alpha   90.00
_cell.angle_beta   90.00
_cell.angle_gamma   90.00
#
_symmetry.space_group_name_H-M   'P 1'
#
loop_
_entity.id
_entity.type
_entity.pdbx_description
1 polymer ?
#
loop_
_entity_poly.entity_id
_entity_poly.type
_entity_poly.pdbx_seq_one_letter_code
_entity_poly.pdbx_strand_id
1 'polypeptide(L)'
;MELNHFDHQGNAVMVDVSEKENTSREAVAEGFIHVNSEVYRAIANGAVKKGDVLTVAQVAGIMGTKKTAELIPMCHLLNLTNAKVTFEMLEESQEIRAVCQVKTEGKTGVEMEALTGVSVALLTIYDMCKALDKTMEIRDIHVCTKSGGKSGDFVNPQLNIQAGGQVDIQPDLKLDLPLADKRQKKAAVSPSPREEEPGLQIWADEGTPRW
;
A
#
# COMPACT_ATOMS: atom_id res chain seq x y z
N MET A 1 -29.16 17.41 1.82
CA MET A 1 -29.28 16.77 0.50
C MET A 1 -29.04 15.29 0.72
N GLU A 2 -30.09 14.48 0.61
CA GLU A 2 -29.94 13.02 0.64
C GLU A 2 -29.14 12.62 -0.59
N LEU A 3 -27.90 12.19 -0.38
CA LEU A 3 -27.10 11.49 -1.37
C LEU A 3 -27.21 10.02 -1.01
N ASN A 4 -28.35 9.45 -1.33
CA ASN A 4 -28.64 8.04 -1.15
C ASN A 4 -28.23 7.30 -2.42
N HIS A 5 -27.42 6.25 -2.27
CA HIS A 5 -27.18 5.26 -3.33
C HIS A 5 -28.43 4.40 -3.57
N PHE A 6 -29.62 4.95 -3.32
CA PHE A 6 -30.90 4.27 -3.42
C PHE A 6 -31.91 5.19 -4.09
N ASP A 7 -32.65 4.66 -5.05
CA ASP A 7 -33.78 5.36 -5.65
C ASP A 7 -35.03 5.31 -4.74
N HIS A 8 -36.12 5.96 -5.17
CA HIS A 8 -37.39 5.96 -4.43
C HIS A 8 -38.06 4.59 -4.28
N GLN A 9 -37.57 3.57 -5.00
CA GLN A 9 -38.03 2.18 -4.93
C GLN A 9 -37.11 1.30 -4.07
N GLY A 10 -36.00 1.86 -3.55
CA GLY A 10 -35.01 1.14 -2.76
C GLY A 10 -33.99 0.37 -3.59
N ASN A 11 -33.88 0.61 -4.89
CA ASN A 11 -32.86 0.00 -5.74
C ASN A 11 -31.53 0.73 -5.59
N ALA A 12 -30.42 -0.01 -5.56
CA ALA A 12 -29.10 0.59 -5.54
C ALA A 12 -28.83 1.40 -6.83
N VAL A 13 -28.43 2.65 -6.69
CA VAL A 13 -28.10 3.55 -7.80
C VAL A 13 -26.77 4.26 -7.57
N MET A 14 -25.97 4.35 -8.64
CA MET A 14 -24.82 5.24 -8.68
C MET A 14 -25.34 6.67 -8.87
N VAL A 15 -24.97 7.57 -7.95
CA VAL A 15 -25.45 8.96 -7.97
C VAL A 15 -24.98 9.67 -9.24
N ASP A 16 -25.88 10.30 -9.99
CA ASP A 16 -25.51 11.11 -11.14
C ASP A 16 -24.72 12.35 -10.67
N VAL A 17 -23.53 12.53 -11.23
CA VAL A 17 -22.64 13.65 -10.95
C VAL A 17 -22.45 14.57 -12.15
N SER A 18 -23.19 14.38 -13.24
CA SER A 18 -23.01 15.09 -14.52
C SER A 18 -23.05 16.63 -14.38
N GLU A 19 -23.95 17.15 -13.56
CA GLU A 19 -24.12 18.60 -13.30
C GLU A 19 -23.15 19.18 -12.27
N LYS A 20 -22.24 18.36 -11.70
CA LYS A 20 -21.22 18.84 -10.77
C LYS A 20 -20.00 19.34 -11.53
N GLU A 21 -19.41 20.42 -11.03
CA GLU A 21 -18.15 20.95 -11.55
C GLU A 21 -16.95 20.04 -11.22
N ASN A 22 -15.96 20.03 -12.12
CA ASN A 22 -14.66 19.42 -11.85
C ASN A 22 -13.87 20.32 -10.90
N THR A 23 -13.37 19.73 -9.82
CA THR A 23 -12.49 20.42 -8.86
C THR A 23 -11.32 19.51 -8.51
N SER A 24 -10.21 20.11 -8.06
CA SER A 24 -9.15 19.34 -7.38
C SER A 24 -9.72 18.73 -6.10
N ARG A 25 -9.38 17.47 -5.87
CA ARG A 25 -9.86 16.67 -4.73
C ARG A 25 -8.74 15.82 -4.20
N GLU A 26 -8.71 15.73 -2.88
CA GLU A 26 -7.73 14.94 -2.17
C GLU A 26 -8.39 14.25 -0.98
N ALA A 27 -7.95 13.04 -0.68
CA ALA A 27 -8.30 12.34 0.55
C ALA A 27 -7.05 11.65 1.11
N VAL A 28 -6.96 11.63 2.43
CA VAL A 28 -5.96 10.86 3.19
C VAL A 28 -6.71 9.90 4.09
N ALA A 29 -6.35 8.63 4.05
CA ALA A 29 -6.83 7.61 4.96
C ALA A 29 -5.64 6.91 5.63
N GLU A 30 -5.89 6.35 6.81
CA GLU A 30 -4.92 5.50 7.50
C GLU A 30 -5.58 4.26 8.07
N GLY A 31 -4.74 3.32 8.50
CA GLY A 31 -5.13 2.15 9.26
C GLY A 31 -3.91 1.41 9.79
N PHE A 32 -4.14 0.44 10.65
CA PHE A 32 -3.08 -0.23 11.39
C PHE A 32 -3.20 -1.74 11.24
N ILE A 33 -2.06 -2.43 11.27
CA ILE A 33 -2.01 -3.86 11.53
C ILE A 33 -1.17 -4.11 12.79
N HIS A 34 -1.80 -4.67 13.81
CA HIS A 34 -1.12 -5.12 15.03
C HIS A 34 -0.55 -6.51 14.78
N VAL A 35 0.71 -6.71 15.21
CA VAL A 35 1.46 -7.94 15.00
C VAL A 35 2.22 -8.33 16.27
N ASN A 36 2.63 -9.60 16.38
CA ASN A 36 3.52 -10.01 17.45
C ASN A 36 4.97 -9.50 17.22
N SER A 37 5.81 -9.62 18.25
CA SER A 37 7.20 -9.14 18.20
C SER A 37 8.10 -9.89 17.21
N GLU A 38 7.78 -11.14 16.89
CA GLU A 38 8.51 -11.91 15.88
C GLU A 38 8.26 -11.33 14.48
N VAL A 39 7.00 -11.10 14.12
CA VAL A 39 6.60 -10.50 12.85
C VAL A 39 7.12 -9.07 12.73
N TYR A 40 6.97 -8.26 13.77
CA TYR A 40 7.44 -6.88 13.77
C TYR A 40 8.94 -6.80 13.45
N ARG A 41 9.75 -7.61 14.16
CA ARG A 41 11.20 -7.70 13.92
C ARG A 41 11.52 -8.27 12.54
N ALA A 42 10.75 -9.22 12.04
CA ALA A 42 10.96 -9.79 10.72
C ALA A 42 10.73 -8.74 9.61
N ILE A 43 9.70 -7.90 9.75
CA ILE A 43 9.44 -6.78 8.84
C ILE A 43 10.56 -5.73 8.95
N ALA A 44 10.88 -5.28 10.17
CA ALA A 44 11.87 -4.23 10.41
C ALA A 44 13.27 -4.59 9.86
N ASN A 45 13.66 -5.87 9.93
CA ASN A 45 14.95 -6.35 9.45
C ASN A 45 14.94 -6.84 7.99
N GLY A 46 13.80 -6.75 7.29
CA GLY A 46 13.66 -7.31 5.94
C GLY A 46 13.88 -8.83 5.87
N ALA A 47 13.60 -9.55 6.96
CA ALA A 47 13.91 -10.96 7.15
C ALA A 47 12.73 -11.91 6.83
N VAL A 48 11.63 -11.38 6.27
CA VAL A 48 10.49 -12.21 5.87
C VAL A 48 10.86 -13.01 4.63
N LYS A 49 10.61 -14.33 4.66
CA LYS A 49 10.98 -15.28 3.57
C LYS A 49 10.44 -14.90 2.19
N LYS A 50 9.33 -14.16 2.14
CA LYS A 50 8.67 -13.72 0.92
C LYS A 50 9.25 -12.43 0.31
N GLY A 51 10.24 -11.80 0.96
CA GLY A 51 10.89 -10.57 0.49
C GLY A 51 10.46 -9.33 1.27
N ASP A 52 10.68 -8.17 0.68
CA ASP A 52 10.37 -6.86 1.27
C ASP A 52 8.85 -6.66 1.38
N VAL A 53 8.33 -6.85 2.60
CA VAL A 53 6.90 -6.76 2.91
C VAL A 53 6.33 -5.38 2.61
N LEU A 54 7.02 -4.31 3.03
CA LEU A 54 6.51 -2.95 2.92
C LEU A 54 6.52 -2.48 1.47
N THR A 55 7.54 -2.83 0.69
CA THR A 55 7.57 -2.51 -0.74
C THR A 55 6.45 -3.22 -1.50
N VAL A 56 6.20 -4.51 -1.23
CA VAL A 56 5.10 -5.24 -1.88
C VAL A 56 3.73 -4.67 -1.46
N ALA A 57 3.56 -4.37 -0.18
CA ALA A 57 2.34 -3.73 0.34
C ALA A 57 2.12 -2.33 -0.24
N GLN A 58 3.19 -1.55 -0.49
CA GLN A 58 3.11 -0.24 -1.11
C GLN A 58 2.54 -0.33 -2.53
N VAL A 59 3.08 -1.23 -3.35
CA VAL A 59 2.61 -1.47 -4.71
C VAL A 59 1.15 -1.95 -4.69
N ALA A 60 0.83 -2.88 -3.80
CA ALA A 60 -0.52 -3.40 -3.65
C ALA A 60 -1.51 -2.30 -3.27
N GLY A 61 -1.16 -1.42 -2.32
CA GLY A 61 -2.00 -0.27 -1.95
C GLY A 61 -2.23 0.68 -3.13
N ILE A 62 -1.19 1.04 -3.89
CA ILE A 62 -1.32 1.88 -5.10
C ILE A 62 -2.17 1.19 -6.17
N MET A 63 -2.09 -0.13 -6.30
CA MET A 63 -2.98 -0.88 -7.20
C MET A 63 -4.42 -0.89 -6.70
N GLY A 64 -4.62 -0.99 -5.38
CA GLY A 64 -5.91 -0.94 -4.72
C GLY A 64 -6.66 0.35 -5.03
N THR A 65 -5.99 1.51 -4.91
CA THR A 65 -6.62 2.82 -5.21
C THR A 65 -7.20 2.86 -6.63
N LYS A 66 -6.45 2.35 -7.63
CA LYS A 66 -6.86 2.33 -9.04
C LYS A 66 -7.99 1.34 -9.33
N LYS A 67 -8.20 0.34 -8.47
CA LYS A 67 -9.23 -0.71 -8.62
C LYS A 67 -10.47 -0.46 -7.78
N THR A 68 -10.57 0.67 -7.09
CA THR A 68 -11.67 0.99 -6.17
C THR A 68 -13.05 0.83 -6.82
N ALA A 69 -13.26 1.37 -8.02
CA ALA A 69 -14.55 1.25 -8.72
C ALA A 69 -14.88 -0.17 -9.21
N GLU A 70 -13.90 -1.08 -9.29
CA GLU A 70 -14.15 -2.52 -9.56
C GLU A 70 -14.62 -3.25 -8.30
N LEU A 71 -14.25 -2.74 -7.11
CA LEU A 71 -14.48 -3.40 -5.81
C LEU A 71 -15.71 -2.83 -5.09
N ILE A 72 -15.94 -1.52 -5.18
CA ILE A 72 -17.01 -0.82 -4.49
C ILE A 72 -18.14 -0.53 -5.49
N PRO A 73 -19.29 -1.24 -5.43
CA PRO A 73 -20.24 -1.31 -6.54
C PRO A 73 -20.74 0.03 -7.10
N MET A 74 -20.94 1.02 -6.24
CA MET A 74 -21.53 2.32 -6.61
C MET A 74 -20.50 3.45 -6.73
N CYS A 75 -19.19 3.14 -6.63
CA CYS A 75 -18.15 4.13 -6.87
C CYS A 75 -18.04 4.48 -8.36
N HIS A 76 -17.91 5.76 -8.66
CA HIS A 76 -17.57 6.22 -10.00
C HIS A 76 -16.15 5.81 -10.37
N LEU A 77 -15.92 5.55 -11.66
CA LEU A 77 -14.56 5.42 -12.18
C LEU A 77 -13.90 6.80 -12.24
N LEU A 78 -12.77 6.96 -11.57
CA LEU A 78 -12.03 8.22 -11.49
C LEU A 78 -10.62 8.10 -12.08
N ASN A 79 -10.20 9.13 -12.83
CA ASN A 79 -8.84 9.24 -13.35
C ASN A 79 -7.93 9.87 -12.28
N LEU A 80 -7.36 9.02 -11.41
CA LEU A 80 -6.48 9.48 -10.33
C LEU A 80 -5.24 10.18 -10.88
N THR A 81 -4.94 11.36 -10.35
CA THR A 81 -3.75 12.15 -10.72
C THR A 81 -2.55 11.83 -9.83
N ASN A 82 -2.80 11.36 -8.60
CA ASN A 82 -1.75 10.90 -7.70
C ASN A 82 -2.29 9.85 -6.73
N ALA A 83 -1.45 8.86 -6.38
CA ALA A 83 -1.68 7.95 -5.27
C ALA A 83 -0.35 7.66 -4.59
N LYS A 84 -0.29 7.87 -3.27
CA LYS A 84 0.87 7.60 -2.43
C LYS A 84 0.46 6.69 -1.27
N VAL A 85 1.26 5.67 -0.98
CA VAL A 85 1.12 4.82 0.20
C VAL A 85 2.43 4.85 0.98
N THR A 86 2.38 5.09 2.28
CA THR A 86 3.53 5.11 3.18
C THR A 86 3.25 4.26 4.41
N PHE A 87 4.33 3.82 5.07
CA PHE A 87 4.25 3.01 6.29
C PHE A 87 5.08 3.63 7.40
N GLU A 88 4.60 3.49 8.63
CA GLU A 88 5.30 3.84 9.85
C GLU A 88 5.31 2.62 10.78
N MET A 89 6.48 2.27 11.30
CA MET A 89 6.68 1.14 12.20
C MET A 89 6.61 1.66 13.65
N LEU A 90 5.60 1.23 14.40
CA LEU A 90 5.34 1.67 15.78
C LEU A 90 5.78 0.59 16.76
N GLU A 91 6.99 0.74 17.31
CA GLU A 91 7.62 -0.32 18.12
C GLU A 91 6.92 -0.51 19.46
N GLU A 92 6.49 0.56 20.12
CA GLU A 92 5.85 0.46 21.43
C GLU A 92 4.54 -0.32 21.40
N SER A 93 3.74 -0.15 20.34
CA SER A 93 2.46 -0.83 20.16
C SER A 93 2.53 -2.10 19.29
N GLN A 94 3.70 -2.39 18.70
CA GLN A 94 3.92 -3.47 17.73
C GLN A 94 2.93 -3.38 16.56
N GLU A 95 2.82 -2.19 15.97
CA GLU A 95 1.93 -1.91 14.85
C GLU A 95 2.68 -1.42 13.63
N ILE A 96 2.09 -1.67 12.47
CA ILE A 96 2.45 -1.00 11.22
C ILE A 96 1.29 -0.12 10.84
N ARG A 97 1.50 1.19 10.83
CA ARG A 97 0.55 2.19 10.32
C ARG A 97 0.73 2.33 8.83
N ALA A 98 -0.34 2.18 8.07
CA ALA A 98 -0.38 2.46 6.64
C ALA A 98 -1.15 3.77 6.40
N VAL A 99 -0.59 4.68 5.62
CA VAL A 99 -1.24 5.94 5.22
C VAL A 99 -1.34 5.98 3.70
N CYS A 100 -2.53 6.25 3.19
CA CYS A 100 -2.77 6.43 1.75
C CYS A 100 -3.32 7.82 1.46
N GLN A 101 -2.64 8.56 0.58
CA GLN A 101 -3.08 9.83 0.03
C GLN A 101 -3.43 9.65 -1.44
N VAL A 102 -4.61 10.12 -1.86
CA VAL A 102 -5.07 10.05 -3.24
C VAL A 102 -5.53 11.42 -3.71
N LYS A 103 -5.19 11.78 -4.94
CA LYS A 103 -5.63 13.01 -5.60
C LYS A 103 -6.28 12.73 -6.94
N THR A 104 -7.24 13.56 -7.30
CA THR A 104 -7.86 13.60 -8.63
C THR A 104 -8.31 15.01 -8.97
N GLU A 105 -8.57 15.25 -10.25
CA GLU A 105 -9.48 16.31 -10.70
C GLU A 105 -10.78 15.65 -11.14
N GLY A 106 -11.91 16.02 -10.53
CA GLY A 106 -13.17 15.33 -10.82
C GLY A 106 -14.41 15.89 -10.12
N LYS A 107 -15.54 15.19 -10.33
CA LYS A 107 -16.88 15.59 -9.88
C LYS A 107 -17.30 15.00 -8.52
N THR A 108 -16.56 14.00 -8.04
CA THR A 108 -16.78 13.31 -6.76
C THR A 108 -15.45 13.06 -6.05
N GLY A 109 -15.52 12.89 -4.73
CA GLY A 109 -14.35 12.71 -3.86
C GLY A 109 -13.63 11.38 -4.07
N VAL A 110 -12.45 11.26 -3.43
CA VAL A 110 -11.56 10.10 -3.51
C VAL A 110 -11.36 9.41 -2.15
N GLU A 111 -12.32 9.58 -1.23
CA GLU A 111 -12.29 8.95 0.10
C GLU A 111 -12.19 7.42 -0.02
N MET A 112 -12.95 6.84 -0.96
CA MET A 112 -13.00 5.39 -1.15
C MET A 112 -11.69 4.85 -1.73
N GLU A 113 -11.02 5.60 -2.60
CA GLU A 113 -9.73 5.24 -3.15
C GLU A 113 -8.66 5.21 -2.07
N ALA A 114 -8.63 6.22 -1.19
CA ALA A 114 -7.70 6.25 -0.07
C ALA A 114 -7.94 5.08 0.91
N LEU A 115 -9.20 4.84 1.30
CA LEU A 115 -9.58 3.72 2.18
C LEU A 115 -9.24 2.35 1.56
N THR A 116 -9.50 2.19 0.27
CA THR A 116 -9.18 0.95 -0.46
C THR A 116 -7.67 0.74 -0.53
N GLY A 117 -6.90 1.79 -0.78
CA GLY A 117 -5.44 1.73 -0.79
C GLY A 117 -4.85 1.26 0.54
N VAL A 118 -5.30 1.83 1.66
CA VAL A 118 -4.93 1.37 3.02
C VAL A 118 -5.32 -0.09 3.23
N SER A 119 -6.58 -0.44 2.92
CA SER A 119 -7.11 -1.79 3.17
C SER A 119 -6.31 -2.85 2.41
N VAL A 120 -6.03 -2.63 1.13
CA VAL A 120 -5.26 -3.56 0.30
C VAL A 120 -3.81 -3.65 0.74
N ALA A 121 -3.19 -2.54 1.15
CA ALA A 121 -1.84 -2.54 1.71
C ALA A 121 -1.75 -3.39 2.99
N LEU A 122 -2.66 -3.20 3.94
CA LEU A 122 -2.70 -3.95 5.20
C LEU A 122 -3.01 -5.44 4.98
N LEU A 123 -3.94 -5.77 4.08
CA LEU A 123 -4.20 -7.15 3.67
C LEU A 123 -2.96 -7.81 3.04
N THR A 124 -2.15 -7.03 2.33
CA THR A 124 -0.90 -7.53 1.73
C THR A 124 0.16 -7.79 2.79
N ILE A 125 0.31 -6.92 3.79
CA ILE A 125 1.17 -7.19 4.96
C ILE A 125 0.73 -8.48 5.64
N TYR A 126 -0.58 -8.65 5.86
CA TYR A 126 -1.13 -9.87 6.41
C TYR A 126 -0.74 -11.10 5.56
N ASP A 127 -0.96 -11.07 4.24
CA ASP A 127 -0.62 -12.20 3.37
C ASP A 127 0.87 -12.59 3.43
N MET A 128 1.73 -11.58 3.48
CA MET A 128 3.18 -11.72 3.51
C MET A 128 3.68 -12.31 4.84
N CYS A 129 2.97 -12.03 5.95
CA CYS A 129 3.39 -12.40 7.29
C CYS A 129 2.60 -13.56 7.93
N LYS A 130 1.46 -13.99 7.36
CA LYS A 130 0.55 -15.02 7.95
C LYS A 130 1.17 -16.39 8.24
N ALA A 131 2.37 -16.64 7.71
CA ALA A 131 3.12 -17.87 8.00
C ALA A 131 3.84 -17.81 9.36
N LEU A 132 4.16 -16.60 9.85
CA LEU A 132 4.77 -16.35 11.15
C LEU A 132 3.68 -16.22 12.24
N ASP A 133 2.60 -15.51 11.93
CA ASP A 133 1.50 -15.29 12.87
C ASP A 133 0.18 -15.15 12.12
N LYS A 134 -0.87 -15.84 12.56
CA LYS A 134 -2.22 -15.74 11.99
C LYS A 134 -3.16 -14.87 12.82
N THR A 135 -2.72 -14.46 14.00
CA THR A 135 -3.50 -13.65 14.95
C THR A 135 -3.35 -12.15 14.73
N MET A 136 -2.62 -11.73 13.70
CA MET A 136 -2.49 -10.31 13.34
C MET A 136 -3.87 -9.67 13.11
N GLU A 137 -4.05 -8.44 13.58
CA GLU A 137 -5.33 -7.74 13.53
C GLU A 137 -5.21 -6.46 12.72
N ILE A 138 -6.06 -6.30 11.71
CA ILE A 138 -6.21 -5.05 10.96
C ILE A 138 -7.27 -4.20 11.67
N ARG A 139 -6.93 -2.98 12.04
CA ARG A 139 -7.80 -2.09 12.82
C ARG A 139 -7.72 -0.63 12.39
N ASP A 140 -8.69 0.13 12.88
CA ASP A 140 -8.75 1.59 12.81
C ASP A 140 -8.54 2.16 11.39
N ILE A 141 -9.15 1.54 10.38
CA ILE A 141 -9.15 2.07 9.01
C ILE A 141 -10.17 3.21 8.92
N HIS A 142 -9.70 4.42 8.63
CA HIS A 142 -10.56 5.59 8.54
C HIS A 142 -9.98 6.70 7.65
N VAL A 143 -10.84 7.63 7.21
CA VAL A 143 -10.41 8.86 6.53
C VAL A 143 -9.87 9.82 7.57
N CYS A 144 -8.65 10.34 7.35
CA CYS A 144 -8.03 11.37 8.19
C CYS A 144 -8.49 12.75 7.74
N THR A 145 -8.34 13.04 6.45
CA THR A 145 -8.71 14.32 5.85
C THR A 145 -9.28 14.13 4.45
N LYS A 146 -10.08 15.10 4.00
CA LYS A 146 -10.39 15.29 2.59
C LYS A 146 -10.52 16.77 2.28
N SER A 147 -10.28 17.12 1.02
CA SER A 147 -10.48 18.49 0.52
C SER A 147 -11.13 18.51 -0.85
N GLY A 148 -11.77 19.64 -1.16
CA GLY A 148 -12.43 19.89 -2.43
C GLY A 148 -13.88 19.39 -2.55
N GLY A 149 -14.57 19.88 -3.57
CA GLY A 149 -15.99 19.65 -3.78
C GLY A 149 -16.91 20.48 -2.88
N LYS A 150 -18.23 20.32 -3.07
CA LYS A 150 -19.26 21.14 -2.42
C LYS A 150 -19.30 20.99 -0.90
N SER A 151 -18.91 19.83 -0.35
CA SER A 151 -18.92 19.60 1.10
C SER A 151 -17.81 20.36 1.84
N GLY A 152 -16.86 20.94 1.10
CA GLY A 152 -15.66 21.52 1.69
C GLY A 152 -14.73 20.48 2.30
N ASP A 153 -13.75 21.01 3.03
CA ASP A 153 -12.70 20.23 3.67
C ASP A 153 -13.24 19.55 4.92
N PHE A 154 -12.72 18.35 5.19
CA PHE A 154 -13.01 17.59 6.38
C PHE A 154 -11.72 17.12 7.01
N VAL A 155 -11.67 17.19 8.34
CA VAL A 155 -10.66 16.60 9.18
C VAL A 155 -11.41 15.73 10.18
N ASN A 156 -10.98 14.49 10.32
CA ASN A 156 -11.65 13.56 11.22
C ASN A 156 -11.49 14.02 12.68
N PRO A 157 -12.60 14.34 13.38
CA PRO A 157 -12.55 14.88 14.74
C PRO A 157 -12.09 13.85 15.77
N GLN A 158 -12.06 12.56 15.41
CA GLN A 158 -11.57 11.48 16.27
C GLN A 158 -10.05 11.34 16.25
N LEU A 159 -9.36 12.02 15.33
CA LEU A 159 -7.91 12.12 15.38
C LEU A 159 -7.56 12.90 16.66
N ASN A 160 -6.85 12.26 17.58
CA ASN A 160 -6.29 12.93 18.75
C ASN A 160 -5.21 13.91 18.30
N ILE A 161 -5.63 15.11 17.90
CA ILE A 161 -4.75 16.26 17.75
C ILE A 161 -4.34 16.63 19.18
N GLN A 162 -3.23 16.09 19.69
CA GLN A 162 -2.64 16.66 20.89
C GLN A 162 -2.38 18.14 20.60
N ALA A 163 -2.98 19.01 21.42
CA ALA A 163 -2.99 20.45 21.26
C ALA A 163 -1.58 20.98 20.92
N GLY A 164 -1.37 21.37 19.66
CA GLY A 164 -0.12 21.92 19.14
C GLY A 164 0.68 21.03 18.17
N GLY A 165 0.28 19.79 17.91
CA GLY A 165 0.93 18.91 16.94
C GLY A 165 0.38 19.11 15.53
N GLN A 166 1.27 19.37 14.57
CA GLN A 166 1.00 19.11 13.15
C GLN A 166 0.37 17.73 13.01
N VAL A 167 -0.67 17.59 12.17
CA VAL A 167 -0.97 16.27 11.63
C VAL A 167 0.26 15.91 10.82
N ASP A 168 1.12 15.04 11.35
CA ASP A 168 2.27 14.52 10.63
C ASP A 168 1.77 13.52 9.59
N ILE A 169 0.96 14.03 8.66
CA ILE A 169 0.90 13.49 7.32
C ILE A 169 2.27 13.90 6.78
N GLN A 170 3.27 13.02 6.79
CA GLN A 170 4.49 13.22 6.00
C GLN A 170 4.24 12.64 4.60
N PRO A 171 3.60 13.36 3.66
CA PRO A 171 3.58 12.98 2.26
C PRO A 171 4.95 13.16 1.60
N ASP A 172 6.00 13.51 2.35
CA ASP A 172 7.35 13.82 1.87
C ASP A 172 8.46 13.23 2.76
N LEU A 173 8.30 11.99 3.24
CA LEU A 173 9.48 11.20 3.58
C LEU A 173 10.27 10.94 2.27
N LYS A 174 11.37 11.68 2.09
CA LYS A 174 12.44 11.29 1.17
C LYS A 174 12.88 9.90 1.60
N LEU A 175 12.60 8.91 0.77
CA LEU A 175 13.03 7.55 0.98
C LEU A 175 14.53 7.48 0.68
N ASP A 176 15.38 7.93 1.62
CA ASP A 176 16.78 7.51 1.65
C ASP A 176 16.79 6.07 2.16
N LEU A 177 16.39 5.12 1.28
CA LEU A 177 16.73 3.72 1.49
C LEU A 177 18.26 3.66 1.59
N PRO A 178 18.84 3.04 2.62
CA PRO A 178 20.23 2.63 2.51
C PRO A 178 20.30 1.68 1.32
N LEU A 179 20.90 2.14 0.22
CA LEU A 179 21.41 1.25 -0.81
C LEU A 179 22.22 0.20 -0.06
N ALA A 180 21.80 -1.05 -0.14
CA ALA A 180 22.56 -2.17 0.39
C ALA A 180 24.02 -1.98 -0.05
N ASP A 181 24.89 -1.73 0.94
CA ASP A 181 26.29 -1.46 0.68
C ASP A 181 26.90 -2.70 0.02
N LYS A 182 27.14 -2.61 -1.29
CA LYS A 182 27.83 -3.66 -2.05
C LYS A 182 29.34 -3.67 -1.79
N ARG A 183 29.84 -3.08 -0.69
CA ARG A 183 31.26 -3.05 -0.34
C ARG A 183 31.51 -3.52 1.09
N GLN A 184 31.57 -4.85 1.23
CA GLN A 184 32.54 -5.63 2.04
C GLN A 184 31.94 -7.04 2.18
N LYS A 185 32.47 -8.08 1.54
CA LYS A 185 33.80 -8.67 1.76
C LYS A 185 34.35 -9.27 0.44
N LYS A 186 35.44 -8.71 -0.08
CA LYS A 186 36.46 -9.51 -0.78
C LYS A 186 37.44 -9.97 0.29
N ALA A 187 37.28 -11.20 0.77
CA ALA A 187 38.42 -11.95 1.29
C ALA A 187 39.13 -12.55 0.09
N ALA A 188 40.42 -12.24 -0.04
CA ALA A 188 41.27 -12.73 -1.11
C ALA A 188 41.36 -14.27 -1.05
N VAL A 189 41.01 -14.92 -2.16
CA VAL A 189 41.46 -16.28 -2.46
C VAL A 189 42.42 -16.13 -3.64
N SER A 190 43.68 -16.44 -3.40
CA SER A 190 44.74 -16.51 -4.41
C SER A 190 44.39 -17.54 -5.49
N PRO A 191 44.71 -17.32 -6.77
CA PRO A 191 44.46 -18.31 -7.81
C PRO A 191 45.41 -19.50 -7.63
N SER A 192 44.85 -20.71 -7.54
CA SER A 192 45.61 -21.95 -7.75
C SER A 192 46.00 -22.08 -9.24
N PRO A 193 47.08 -22.80 -9.58
CA PRO A 193 47.47 -23.03 -10.96
C PRO A 193 46.40 -23.84 -11.70
N ARG A 194 46.13 -23.48 -12.95
CA ARG A 194 45.27 -24.23 -13.86
C ARG A 194 45.93 -25.56 -14.20
N GLU A 195 45.28 -26.66 -13.86
CA GLU A 195 45.52 -27.96 -14.48
C GLU A 195 44.84 -27.97 -15.86
N GLU A 196 45.53 -28.56 -16.84
CA GLU A 196 45.08 -28.72 -18.23
C GLU A 196 43.91 -29.71 -18.30
N GLU A 197 42.77 -29.29 -18.85
CA GLU A 197 41.69 -30.22 -19.21
C GLU A 197 41.91 -30.81 -20.62
N PRO A 198 41.89 -32.14 -20.79
CA PRO A 198 41.84 -32.76 -22.10
C PRO A 198 40.40 -32.96 -22.57
N GLY A 199 40.13 -32.54 -23.82
CA GLY A 199 39.34 -33.34 -24.75
C GLY A 199 37.80 -33.22 -24.71
N LEU A 200 37.28 -32.63 -25.80
CA LEU A 200 35.90 -32.73 -26.31
C LEU A 200 35.30 -34.15 -26.21
N GLN A 201 34.02 -34.26 -25.79
CA GLN A 201 33.11 -35.25 -26.37
C GLN A 201 31.63 -34.80 -26.34
N ILE A 202 31.21 -34.29 -27.50
CA ILE A 202 29.85 -34.25 -28.09
C ILE A 202 28.99 -35.48 -27.80
N TRP A 203 27.79 -35.30 -27.21
CA TRP A 203 26.60 -36.13 -27.46
C TRP A 203 25.35 -35.23 -27.51
N ALA A 204 24.67 -35.24 -28.66
CA ALA A 204 23.29 -34.80 -28.82
C ALA A 204 22.35 -35.90 -28.31
N ASP A 205 21.25 -35.55 -27.66
CA ASP A 205 19.91 -35.96 -28.11
C ASP A 205 18.79 -35.47 -27.18
N GLU A 206 17.77 -34.92 -27.87
CA GLU A 206 16.34 -35.17 -27.73
C GLU A 206 15.67 -35.24 -26.34
N GLY A 207 14.72 -34.33 -26.11
CA GLY A 207 13.62 -34.59 -25.18
C GLY A 207 13.03 -33.36 -24.49
N THR A 208 12.26 -32.55 -25.20
CA THR A 208 11.23 -31.72 -24.55
C THR A 208 9.87 -32.41 -24.67
N PRO A 209 9.12 -32.51 -23.57
CA PRO A 209 7.68 -32.39 -23.65
C PRO A 209 7.20 -31.13 -22.92
N ARG A 210 6.34 -30.41 -23.63
CA ARG A 210 5.46 -29.36 -23.13
C ARG A 210 4.52 -29.91 -22.05
N TRP A 211 4.33 -29.17 -20.96
CA TRP A 211 3.04 -28.75 -20.39
C TRP A 211 3.26 -27.42 -19.65
#